data_AF-A0AAU5ZS64-F1
#
_entry.id   AF-A0AAU5ZS64-F1
#
_cell.length_a   1.000
_cell.length_b   1.000
_cell.length_c   1.000
_cell.angle_alpha   90.00
_cell.angle_beta   90.00
_cell.angle_gamma   90.00
#
_symmetry.space_group_name_H-M   'P 1'
#
loop_
_entity.id
_entity.type
_entity.pdbx_description
1 polymer ?
#
loop_
_entity_poly.entity_id
_entity_poly.type
_entity_poly.pdbx_seq_one_letter_code
_entity_poly.pdbx_strand_id
1 'polypeptide(L)'
;MENWPGYHWKAAWAASHMGGDRTAALRLIGDAVLTEEGPCYGPVHLLADFGTSAAPYADRVRHIMENTQGLRRAQAALALWSGTGEPEPSISVLEEFVLPIADGGEGYELFGEALRALVRIGTLTPAARAALRTVRGFDGRLTRERNYEAFLQDEELRAAIEYLLALP
;
A
#
# COMPACT_ATOMS: atom_id res chain seq x y z
N MET A 1 -16.80 -13.01 -23.63
CA MET A 1 -15.78 -12.33 -22.81
C MET A 1 -16.54 -11.28 -22.03
N GLU A 2 -16.88 -11.58 -20.79
CA GLU A 2 -17.85 -10.84 -19.99
C GLU A 2 -17.18 -9.58 -19.42
N ASN A 3 -17.74 -8.39 -19.68
CA ASN A 3 -17.22 -7.10 -19.22
C ASN A 3 -17.42 -6.96 -17.71
N TRP A 4 -16.52 -7.53 -16.91
CA TRP A 4 -16.52 -7.28 -15.47
C TRP A 4 -16.04 -5.84 -15.20
N PRO A 5 -16.76 -5.04 -14.38
CA PRO A 5 -16.39 -3.65 -14.06
C PRO A 5 -14.93 -3.47 -13.62
N GLY A 6 -14.37 -4.50 -12.97
CA GLY A 6 -12.97 -4.61 -12.56
C GLY A 6 -11.92 -4.42 -13.66
N TYR A 7 -12.20 -4.87 -14.88
CA TYR A 7 -11.22 -4.83 -15.97
C TYR A 7 -11.06 -3.44 -16.58
N HIS A 8 -12.11 -2.61 -16.53
CA HIS A 8 -12.11 -1.31 -17.19
C HIS A 8 -11.16 -0.31 -16.51
N TRP A 9 -11.14 -0.27 -15.17
CA TRP A 9 -10.23 0.61 -14.44
C TRP A 9 -8.77 0.12 -14.46
N LYS A 10 -8.53 -1.20 -14.46
CA LYS A 10 -7.16 -1.75 -14.63
C LYS A 10 -6.60 -1.42 -16.01
N ALA A 11 -7.41 -1.60 -17.04
CA ALA A 11 -7.02 -1.29 -18.42
C ALA A 11 -6.76 0.21 -18.59
N ALA A 12 -7.62 1.07 -18.03
CA ALA A 12 -7.41 2.52 -18.06
C ALA A 12 -6.13 2.95 -17.33
N TRP A 13 -5.87 2.40 -16.14
CA TRP A 13 -4.63 2.63 -15.40
C TRP A 13 -3.41 2.19 -16.22
N ALA A 14 -3.41 0.99 -16.77
CA ALA A 14 -2.30 0.48 -17.58
C ALA A 14 -2.06 1.35 -18.83
N ALA A 15 -3.13 1.72 -19.55
CA ALA A 15 -3.03 2.61 -20.70
C ALA A 15 -2.42 3.96 -20.34
N SER A 16 -2.79 4.54 -19.18
CA SER A 16 -2.22 5.82 -18.73
C SER A 16 -0.71 5.77 -18.48
N HIS A 17 -0.17 4.62 -18.09
CA HIS A 17 1.27 4.42 -17.89
C HIS A 17 2.03 4.17 -19.20
N MET A 18 1.30 3.88 -20.30
CA MET A 18 1.86 3.64 -21.63
C MET A 18 1.67 4.84 -22.58
N GLY A 19 1.38 6.03 -22.03
CA GLY A 19 1.18 7.26 -22.80
C GLY A 19 -0.28 7.55 -23.19
N GLY A 20 -1.24 6.80 -22.66
CA GLY A 20 -2.67 7.10 -22.79
C GLY A 20 -3.12 8.28 -21.92
N ASP A 21 -4.40 8.66 -22.05
CA ASP A 21 -4.98 9.80 -21.32
C ASP A 21 -5.06 9.52 -19.80
N ARG A 22 -4.13 10.12 -19.08
CA ARG A 22 -4.00 10.01 -17.62
C ARG A 22 -5.14 10.69 -16.87
N THR A 23 -5.69 11.78 -17.39
CA THR A 23 -6.82 12.48 -16.76
C THR A 23 -8.10 11.67 -16.91
N ALA A 24 -8.35 11.08 -18.08
CA ALA A 24 -9.48 10.19 -18.29
C ALA A 24 -9.38 8.92 -17.42
N ALA A 25 -8.19 8.33 -17.33
CA ALA A 25 -7.96 7.18 -16.45
C ALA A 25 -8.22 7.51 -14.98
N LEU A 26 -7.70 8.64 -14.49
CA LEU A 26 -7.94 9.11 -13.12
C LEU A 26 -9.44 9.30 -12.86
N ARG A 27 -10.17 9.93 -13.78
CA ARG A 27 -11.62 10.12 -13.65
C ARG A 27 -12.34 8.78 -13.52
N LEU A 28 -12.07 7.84 -14.43
CA LEU A 28 -12.73 6.54 -14.43
C LEU A 28 -12.42 5.72 -13.17
N ILE A 29 -11.17 5.75 -12.70
CA ILE A 29 -10.75 5.08 -11.46
C ILE A 29 -11.41 5.74 -10.25
N GLY A 30 -11.37 7.06 -10.19
CA GLY A 30 -11.94 7.84 -9.09
C GLY A 30 -13.44 7.69 -8.98
N ASP A 31 -14.16 7.71 -10.10
CA ASP A 31 -15.60 7.45 -10.14
C ASP A 31 -15.92 6.04 -9.61
N ALA A 32 -15.11 5.03 -9.98
CA ALA A 32 -15.26 3.68 -9.44
C ALA A 32 -15.01 3.62 -7.92
N VAL A 33 -14.04 4.38 -7.38
CA VAL A 33 -13.80 4.50 -5.92
C VAL A 33 -14.98 5.18 -5.20
N LEU A 34 -15.62 6.16 -5.84
CA LEU A 34 -16.79 6.85 -5.29
C LEU A 34 -18.02 5.94 -5.22
N THR A 35 -18.24 5.13 -6.25
CA THR A 35 -19.45 4.28 -6.37
C THR A 35 -19.29 2.88 -5.76
N GLU A 36 -18.13 2.56 -5.20
CA GLU A 36 -17.87 1.21 -4.70
C GLU A 36 -18.77 0.87 -3.49
N GLU A 37 -19.62 -0.14 -3.65
CA GLU A 37 -20.40 -0.77 -2.59
C GLU A 37 -19.79 -2.13 -2.22
N GLY A 38 -19.28 -2.26 -1.01
CA GLY A 38 -18.88 -3.55 -0.44
C GLY A 38 -17.38 -3.72 -0.18
N PRO A 39 -17.01 -4.71 0.66
CA PRO A 39 -15.69 -4.78 1.31
C PRO A 39 -14.56 -5.37 0.44
N CYS A 40 -14.85 -6.04 -0.68
CA CYS A 40 -13.86 -6.87 -1.37
C CYS A 40 -13.50 -6.32 -2.77
N TYR A 41 -12.29 -5.77 -2.89
CA TYR A 41 -11.58 -5.40 -4.13
C TYR A 41 -12.03 -4.12 -4.86
N GLY A 42 -11.49 -2.99 -4.39
CA GLY A 42 -11.66 -1.68 -5.00
C GLY A 42 -10.40 -1.15 -5.69
N PRO A 43 -10.54 -0.21 -6.65
CA PRO A 43 -9.41 0.37 -7.37
C PRO A 43 -8.64 1.44 -6.57
N VAL A 44 -8.88 1.56 -5.25
CA VAL A 44 -8.29 2.61 -4.40
C VAL A 44 -6.77 2.66 -4.48
N HIS A 45 -6.09 1.51 -4.56
CA HIS A 45 -4.63 1.43 -4.67
C HIS A 45 -4.08 2.12 -5.92
N LEU A 46 -4.85 2.17 -7.01
CA LEU A 46 -4.41 2.80 -8.26
C LEU A 46 -4.35 4.33 -8.17
N LEU A 47 -5.12 4.92 -7.26
CA LEU A 47 -5.08 6.37 -7.02
C LEU A 47 -3.70 6.82 -6.53
N ALA A 48 -2.96 5.93 -5.86
CA ALA A 48 -1.61 6.23 -5.38
C ALA A 48 -0.64 6.60 -6.51
N ASP A 49 -0.90 6.18 -7.74
CA ASP A 49 0.00 6.45 -8.86
C ASP A 49 -0.27 7.80 -9.54
N PHE A 50 -1.34 8.51 -9.16
CA PHE A 50 -1.71 9.82 -9.73
C PHE A 50 -1.19 11.02 -8.92
N GLY A 51 -0.59 10.78 -7.75
CA GLY A 51 -0.08 11.84 -6.89
C GLY A 51 -1.18 12.82 -6.49
N THR A 52 -0.82 14.10 -6.37
CA THR A 52 -1.73 15.18 -5.97
C THR A 52 -2.91 15.38 -6.93
N SER A 53 -2.87 14.82 -8.14
CA SER A 53 -4.05 14.83 -9.03
C SER A 53 -5.21 14.03 -8.45
N ALA A 54 -4.95 13.05 -7.57
CA ALA A 54 -5.97 12.29 -6.87
C ALA A 54 -6.55 13.00 -5.64
N ALA A 55 -6.09 14.21 -5.29
CA ALA A 55 -6.60 14.98 -4.16
C ALA A 55 -8.14 15.11 -4.10
N PRO A 56 -8.90 15.26 -5.22
CA PRO A 56 -10.36 15.33 -5.17
C PRO A 56 -11.04 14.09 -4.59
N TYR A 57 -10.36 12.95 -4.54
CA TYR A 57 -10.88 11.69 -3.99
C TYR A 57 -10.47 11.44 -2.53
N ALA A 58 -9.67 12.34 -1.92
CA ALA A 58 -9.05 12.13 -0.62
C ALA A 58 -10.05 11.80 0.50
N ASP A 59 -11.22 12.45 0.53
CA ASP A 59 -12.22 12.19 1.57
C ASP A 59 -12.82 10.79 1.47
N ARG A 60 -13.05 10.31 0.23
CA ARG A 60 -13.52 8.94 0.01
C ARG A 60 -12.42 7.93 0.35
N VAL A 61 -11.18 8.20 -0.02
CA VAL A 61 -10.03 7.36 0.34
C VAL A 61 -9.86 7.27 1.86
N ARG A 62 -9.98 8.40 2.57
CA ARG A 62 -9.96 8.45 4.03
C ARG A 62 -11.08 7.61 4.64
N HIS A 63 -12.30 7.74 4.12
CA HIS A 63 -13.42 6.91 4.56
C HIS A 63 -13.16 5.41 4.35
N ILE A 64 -12.60 5.01 3.20
CA ILE A 64 -12.23 3.61 2.94
C ILE A 64 -11.15 3.16 3.94
N MET A 65 -10.11 3.96 4.15
CA MET A 65 -9.04 3.66 5.09
C MET A 65 -9.61 3.43 6.50
N GLU A 66 -10.47 4.33 6.99
CA GLU A 66 -11.07 4.26 8.32
C GLU A 66 -12.03 3.08 8.52
N ASN A 67 -12.71 2.64 7.46
CA ASN A 67 -13.81 1.65 7.55
C ASN A 67 -13.48 0.28 6.95
N THR A 68 -12.22 0.06 6.52
CA THR A 68 -11.75 -1.24 6.02
C THR A 68 -10.57 -1.77 6.84
N GLN A 69 -10.16 -3.01 6.57
CA GLN A 69 -9.10 -3.71 7.27
C GLN A 69 -8.13 -4.35 6.28
N GLY A 70 -6.97 -4.79 6.78
CA GLY A 70 -5.97 -5.52 5.99
C GLY A 70 -5.47 -4.75 4.77
N LEU A 71 -5.31 -5.46 3.65
CA LEU A 71 -4.70 -4.93 2.43
C LEU A 71 -5.37 -3.64 1.93
N ARG A 72 -6.70 -3.58 1.98
CA ARG A 72 -7.45 -2.43 1.48
C ARG A 72 -7.21 -1.18 2.30
N ARG A 73 -7.07 -1.32 3.63
CA ARG A 73 -6.72 -0.23 4.54
C ARG A 73 -5.31 0.29 4.25
N ALA A 74 -4.33 -0.59 4.06
CA ALA A 74 -2.96 -0.21 3.69
C ALA A 74 -2.90 0.50 2.32
N GLN A 75 -3.62 -0.02 1.33
CA GLN A 75 -3.73 0.59 0.00
C GLN A 75 -4.37 1.97 0.04
N ALA A 76 -5.42 2.15 0.85
CA ALA A 76 -6.06 3.45 1.04
C ALA A 76 -5.14 4.43 1.76
N ALA A 77 -4.34 3.99 2.74
CA ALA A 77 -3.34 4.83 3.39
C ALA A 77 -2.31 5.36 2.39
N LEU A 78 -1.76 4.50 1.54
CA LEU A 78 -0.81 4.92 0.49
C LEU A 78 -1.46 5.90 -0.52
N ALA A 79 -2.68 5.61 -0.95
CA ALA A 79 -3.41 6.49 -1.88
C ALA A 79 -3.73 7.86 -1.25
N LEU A 80 -4.05 7.89 0.05
CA LEU A 80 -4.33 9.13 0.77
C LEU A 80 -3.07 10.01 0.82
N TRP A 81 -1.94 9.46 1.25
CA TRP A 81 -0.66 10.20 1.28
C TRP A 81 -0.27 10.69 -0.12
N SER A 82 -0.40 9.86 -1.14
CA SER A 82 -0.06 10.27 -2.50
C SER A 82 -0.92 11.43 -3.01
N GLY A 83 -2.22 11.42 -2.67
CA GLY A 83 -3.17 12.47 -3.03
C GLY A 83 -2.99 13.77 -2.25
N THR A 84 -2.65 13.69 -0.96
CA THR A 84 -2.56 14.87 -0.08
C THR A 84 -1.15 15.42 0.07
N GLY A 85 -0.14 14.58 -0.10
CA GLY A 85 1.25 14.86 0.28
C GLY A 85 1.51 14.81 1.79
N GLU A 86 0.46 14.64 2.60
CA GLU A 86 0.54 14.66 4.06
C GLU A 86 0.85 13.25 4.58
N PRO A 87 1.94 13.05 5.35
CA PRO A 87 2.35 11.73 5.84
C PRO A 87 1.36 11.13 6.83
N GLU A 88 0.75 11.96 7.69
CA GLU A 88 -0.32 11.53 8.57
C GLU A 88 -1.69 11.79 7.94
N PRO A 89 -2.68 10.90 8.15
CA PRO A 89 -2.67 9.73 9.06
C PRO A 89 -2.09 8.43 8.45
N SER A 90 -1.59 8.47 7.23
CA SER A 90 -1.19 7.28 6.47
C SER A 90 -0.09 6.48 7.14
N ILE A 91 0.93 7.14 7.69
CA ILE A 91 2.02 6.46 8.41
C ILE A 91 1.46 5.70 9.60
N SER A 92 0.65 6.35 10.47
CA SER A 92 0.05 5.69 11.64
C SER A 92 -0.69 4.40 11.27
N VAL A 93 -1.44 4.41 10.16
CA VAL A 93 -2.16 3.21 9.68
C VAL A 93 -1.21 2.13 9.17
N LEU A 94 -0.14 2.49 8.47
CA LEU A 94 0.84 1.52 7.97
C LEU A 94 1.62 0.85 9.11
N GLU A 95 1.83 1.57 10.22
CA GLU A 95 2.48 1.01 11.42
C GLU A 95 1.68 -0.11 12.09
N GLU A 96 0.35 -0.10 11.98
CA GLU A 96 -0.51 -1.18 12.47
C GLU A 96 -0.11 -2.55 11.88
N PHE A 97 0.53 -2.57 10.71
CA PHE A 97 1.01 -3.79 10.05
C PHE A 97 2.50 -4.08 10.25
N VAL A 98 3.27 -3.11 10.76
CA VAL A 98 4.71 -3.24 11.01
C VAL A 98 4.98 -3.68 12.44
N LEU A 99 4.34 -3.02 13.41
CA LEU A 99 4.63 -3.25 14.83
C LEU A 99 4.41 -4.71 15.26
N PRO A 100 3.32 -5.40 14.87
CA PRO A 100 3.08 -6.77 15.34
C PRO A 100 4.14 -7.78 14.89
N ILE A 101 4.88 -7.52 13.82
CA ILE A 101 5.92 -8.44 13.33
C ILE A 101 7.12 -8.47 14.27
N ALA A 102 7.45 -7.34 14.92
CA ALA A 102 8.50 -7.30 15.93
C ALA A 102 8.18 -8.14 17.17
N ASP A 103 6.89 -8.38 17.43
CA ASP A 103 6.39 -9.23 18.52
C ASP A 103 6.14 -10.69 18.09
N GLY A 104 6.62 -11.09 16.90
CA GLY A 104 6.50 -12.46 16.38
C GLY A 104 5.20 -12.74 15.62
N GLY A 105 4.48 -11.71 15.18
CA GLY A 105 3.30 -11.87 14.32
C GLY A 105 3.62 -12.49 12.96
N GLU A 106 2.66 -13.22 12.39
CA GLU A 106 2.81 -13.96 11.12
C GLU A 106 2.23 -13.21 9.89
N GLY A 107 1.88 -11.93 10.04
CA GLY A 107 1.21 -11.12 9.01
C GLY A 107 2.11 -10.63 7.87
N TYR A 108 3.00 -11.48 7.35
CA TYR A 108 4.08 -11.08 6.43
C TYR A 108 3.61 -10.47 5.11
N GLU A 109 2.44 -10.87 4.59
CA GLU A 109 1.87 -10.27 3.38
C GLU A 109 1.54 -8.78 3.59
N LEU A 110 0.80 -8.46 4.66
CA LEU A 110 0.42 -7.09 5.01
C LEU A 110 1.63 -6.26 5.44
N PHE A 111 2.59 -6.90 6.10
CA PHE A 111 3.87 -6.30 6.42
C PHE A 111 4.61 -5.84 5.17
N GLY A 112 4.74 -6.69 4.15
CA GLY A 112 5.40 -6.34 2.89
C GLY A 112 4.72 -5.18 2.17
N GLU A 113 3.39 -5.18 2.15
CA GLU A 113 2.61 -4.07 1.58
C GLU A 113 2.84 -2.76 2.34
N ALA A 114 2.91 -2.83 3.67
CA ALA A 114 3.22 -1.67 4.49
C ALA A 114 4.66 -1.16 4.26
N LEU A 115 5.65 -2.06 4.14
CA LEU A 115 7.02 -1.66 3.81
C LEU A 115 7.11 -0.98 2.46
N ARG A 116 6.47 -1.53 1.41
CA ARG A 116 6.45 -0.90 0.07
C ARG A 116 5.81 0.48 0.12
N ALA A 117 4.74 0.65 0.88
CA ALA A 117 4.10 1.95 1.07
C ALA A 117 5.02 2.93 1.83
N LEU A 118 5.66 2.50 2.92
CA LEU A 118 6.59 3.34 3.69
C LEU A 118 7.83 3.73 2.88
N VAL A 119 8.33 2.84 2.01
CA VAL A 119 9.42 3.14 1.07
C VAL A 119 9.02 4.26 0.12
N ARG A 120 7.79 4.23 -0.41
CA ARG A 120 7.24 5.30 -1.26
C ARG A 120 7.09 6.62 -0.50
N ILE A 121 6.63 6.58 0.75
CA ILE A 121 6.47 7.76 1.62
C ILE A 121 7.83 8.36 1.99
N GLY A 122 8.85 7.51 2.18
CA GLY A 122 10.21 7.94 2.51
C GLY A 122 10.37 8.46 3.95
N THR A 123 9.45 8.11 4.85
CA THR A 123 9.50 8.52 6.27
C THR A 123 9.11 7.36 7.18
N LEU A 124 9.69 7.32 8.38
CA LEU A 124 9.37 6.37 9.45
C LEU A 124 9.22 7.11 10.78
N THR A 125 8.31 6.65 11.62
CA THR A 125 8.33 7.08 13.02
C THR A 125 9.43 6.34 13.79
N PRO A 126 9.82 6.83 14.99
CA PRO A 126 10.70 6.11 15.89
C PRO A 126 10.21 4.71 16.27
N ALA A 127 8.89 4.50 16.37
CA ALA A 127 8.31 3.22 16.77
C ALA A 127 8.49 2.17 15.66
N ALA A 128 8.11 2.50 14.41
CA ALA A 128 8.40 1.64 13.27
C ALA A 128 9.90 1.38 13.12
N ARG A 129 10.76 2.40 13.27
CA ARG A 129 12.22 2.23 13.19
C ARG A 129 12.74 1.24 14.25
N ALA A 130 12.21 1.27 15.46
CA ALA A 130 12.57 0.30 16.50
C ALA A 130 12.09 -1.12 16.14
N ALA A 131 10.84 -1.26 15.71
CA ALA A 131 10.28 -2.54 15.28
C ALA A 131 11.10 -3.16 14.13
N LEU A 132 11.42 -2.39 13.10
CA LEU A 132 12.22 -2.87 11.96
C LEU A 132 13.64 -3.30 12.37
N ARG A 133 14.25 -2.68 13.39
CA ARG A 133 15.54 -3.12 13.94
C ARG A 133 15.43 -4.49 14.64
N THR A 134 14.34 -4.73 15.35
CA THR A 134 14.04 -6.05 15.94
C THR A 134 13.88 -7.09 14.85
N VAL A 135 13.05 -6.81 13.84
CA VAL A 135 12.81 -7.73 12.71
C VAL A 135 14.10 -8.01 11.93
N ARG A 136 14.94 -6.99 11.70
CA ARG A 136 16.26 -7.18 11.05
C ARG A 136 17.14 -8.19 11.79
N GLY A 137 17.12 -8.18 13.12
CA GLY A 137 17.89 -9.10 13.96
C GLY A 137 17.30 -10.52 14.06
N PHE A 138 16.18 -10.79 13.40
CA PHE A 138 15.59 -12.12 13.38
C PHE A 138 16.30 -13.04 12.38
N ASP A 139 16.86 -14.13 12.88
CA ASP A 139 17.61 -15.13 12.09
C ASP A 139 16.72 -16.10 11.28
N GLY A 140 15.39 -16.00 11.42
CA GLY A 140 14.42 -16.80 10.68
C GLY A 140 13.96 -16.15 9.37
N ARG A 141 13.10 -16.85 8.62
CA ARG A 141 12.50 -16.30 7.39
C ARG A 141 11.27 -15.46 7.70
N LEU A 142 11.12 -14.34 7.00
CA LEU A 142 9.98 -13.41 7.06
C LEU A 142 8.86 -13.83 6.10
N THR A 143 8.56 -15.11 6.03
CA THR A 143 7.56 -15.70 5.13
C THR A 143 7.02 -16.98 5.77
N ARG A 144 5.74 -17.25 5.50
CA ARG A 144 5.09 -18.48 5.94
C ARG A 144 5.32 -19.63 4.97
N GLU A 145 5.48 -19.32 3.68
CA GLU A 145 5.73 -20.32 2.66
C GLU A 145 7.15 -20.91 2.77
N ARG A 146 7.30 -22.16 2.32
CA ARG A 146 8.60 -22.85 2.23
C ARG A 146 8.99 -23.14 0.78
N ASN A 147 8.33 -22.52 -0.19
CA ASN A 147 8.63 -22.66 -1.60
C ASN A 147 9.82 -21.75 -1.99
N TYR A 148 10.25 -21.83 -3.25
CA TYR A 148 11.33 -20.98 -3.76
C TYR A 148 10.97 -19.49 -3.75
N GLU A 149 9.72 -19.14 -4.03
CA GLU A 149 9.22 -17.76 -4.02
C GLU A 149 9.36 -17.10 -2.64
N ALA A 150 9.19 -17.89 -1.58
CA ALA A 150 9.40 -17.47 -0.19
C ALA A 150 10.80 -16.90 0.05
N PHE A 151 11.82 -17.44 -0.63
CA PHE A 151 13.20 -16.93 -0.51
C PHE A 151 13.33 -15.54 -1.14
N LEU A 152 12.78 -15.36 -2.35
CA LEU A 152 12.80 -14.05 -3.02
C LEU A 152 12.00 -13.00 -2.23
N GLN A 153 10.89 -13.41 -1.63
CA GLN A 153 10.09 -12.53 -0.77
C GLN A 153 10.84 -12.12 0.50
N ASP A 154 11.54 -13.05 1.16
CA ASP A 154 12.39 -12.73 2.32
C ASP A 154 13.48 -11.72 1.95
N GLU A 155 14.17 -11.92 0.82
CA GLU A 155 15.19 -10.99 0.33
C GLU A 155 14.60 -9.60 0.02
N GLU A 156 13.43 -9.54 -0.63
CA GLU A 156 12.74 -8.27 -0.92
C GLU A 156 12.37 -7.53 0.38
N LEU A 157 11.82 -8.25 1.36
CA LEU A 157 11.46 -7.68 2.66
C LEU A 157 12.69 -7.17 3.40
N ARG A 158 13.78 -7.94 3.43
CA ARG A 158 15.03 -7.52 4.07
C ARG A 158 15.65 -6.31 3.38
N ALA A 159 15.65 -6.26 2.05
CA ALA A 159 16.13 -5.10 1.30
C ALA A 159 15.29 -3.84 1.60
N ALA A 160 13.97 -3.97 1.69
CA ALA A 160 13.09 -2.88 2.07
C ALA A 160 13.37 -2.40 3.51
N ILE A 161 13.59 -3.32 4.45
CA ILE A 161 13.97 -2.99 5.84
C ILE A 161 15.28 -2.21 5.88
N GLU A 162 16.33 -2.66 5.18
CA GLU A 162 17.61 -1.95 5.17
C GLU A 162 17.49 -0.55 4.56
N TYR A 163 16.77 -0.42 3.46
CA TYR A 163 16.50 0.87 2.83
C TYR A 163 15.80 1.83 3.82
N LEU A 164 14.73 1.35 4.45
CA LEU A 164 13.94 2.11 5.41
C LEU A 164 14.77 2.53 6.64
N LEU A 165 15.63 1.64 7.15
CA LEU A 165 16.51 1.95 8.29
C LEU A 165 17.65 2.91 7.93
N ALA A 166 17.97 3.07 6.64
CA ALA A 166 18.97 4.02 6.14
C ALA A 166 18.40 5.43 5.87
N LEU A 167 17.07 5.60 5.91
CA LEU A 167 16.45 6.93 5.86
C LEU A 167 16.91 7.79 7.04
N PRO A 168 17.09 9.11 6.85
CA PRO A 168 17.48 10.03 7.91
C PRO A 168 16.55 9.94 9.13
#